data_AF-A0A7S2T422-F1
#
_entry.id   AF-A0A7S2T422-F1
#
_cell.length_a   1.000
_cell.length_b   1.000
_cell.length_c   1.000
_cell.angle_alpha   90.00
_cell.angle_beta   90.00
_cell.angle_gamma   90.00
#
_symmetry.space_group_name_H-M   'P 1'
#
loop_
_entity.id
_entity.type
_entity.pdbx_description
1 polymer ?
#
loop_
_entity_poly.entity_id
_entity_poly.type
_entity_poly.pdbx_seq_one_letter_code
_entity_poly.pdbx_strand_id
1 'polypeptide(L)'
;MYTVPARYNHAAVADAKTGTVYIFGGVTENYSELQDLWSYEVANNRWRKLNYANDLPSVSTKGGLFDQGGIQVGQKMLTFGGQSYGQTLQTTLAMQLYNIR
;
A
#
# COMPACT_ATOMS: atom_id res chain seq x y z
N MET A 1 -18.76 -6.37 4.51
CA MET A 1 -18.08 -5.89 3.30
C MET A 1 -17.20 -4.72 3.72
N TYR A 2 -15.89 -4.78 3.49
CA TYR A 2 -15.02 -3.64 3.77
C TYR A 2 -15.06 -2.68 2.58
N THR A 3 -15.36 -1.41 2.82
CA THR A 3 -15.27 -0.35 1.81
C THR A 3 -13.85 0.22 1.85
N VAL A 4 -13.22 0.37 0.69
CA VAL A 4 -11.92 1.06 0.61
C VAL A 4 -12.11 2.52 1.02
N PRO A 5 -11.38 3.03 2.02
CA PRO A 5 -11.42 4.44 2.35
C PRO A 5 -10.98 5.31 1.16
N ALA A 6 -11.72 6.39 0.90
CA ALA A 6 -11.28 7.44 -0.02
C ALA A 6 -9.92 7.99 0.44
N ARG A 7 -9.00 8.17 -0.50
CA ARG A 7 -7.61 8.52 -0.22
C ARG A 7 -6.94 9.24 -1.40
N TYR A 8 -5.93 10.03 -1.10
CA TYR A 8 -5.00 10.62 -2.08
C TYR A 8 -3.54 10.36 -1.65
N ASN A 9 -2.57 10.68 -2.52
CA ASN A 9 -1.12 10.50 -2.27
C ASN A 9 -0.72 9.07 -1.85
N HIS A 10 -1.49 8.06 -2.27
CA HIS A 10 -1.17 6.65 -2.06
C HIS A 10 -0.19 6.15 -3.12
N ALA A 11 0.51 5.04 -2.85
CA ALA A 11 1.17 4.30 -3.92
C ALA A 11 0.23 3.26 -4.52
N ALA A 12 0.37 3.04 -5.82
CA ALA A 12 -0.33 1.99 -6.54
C ALA A 12 0.63 1.23 -7.48
N VAL A 13 0.46 -0.07 -7.56
CA VAL A 13 1.15 -0.93 -8.54
C VAL A 13 0.15 -1.91 -9.14
N ALA A 14 0.40 -2.36 -10.37
CA ALA A 14 -0.47 -3.30 -11.06
C ALA A 14 0.31 -4.54 -11.49
N ASP A 15 -0.15 -5.70 -11.03
CA ASP A 15 0.38 -6.99 -11.44
C ASP A 15 -0.34 -7.49 -12.68
N ALA A 16 0.28 -7.25 -13.84
CA ALA A 16 -0.24 -7.65 -15.13
C ALA A 16 -0.43 -9.17 -15.26
N LYS A 17 0.30 -9.99 -14.49
CA LYS A 17 0.15 -11.45 -14.55
C LYS A 17 -1.16 -11.92 -13.92
N THR A 18 -1.57 -11.28 -12.83
CA THR A 18 -2.79 -11.65 -12.09
C THR A 18 -3.98 -10.74 -12.40
N GLY A 19 -3.76 -9.60 -13.07
CA GLY A 19 -4.78 -8.57 -13.27
C GLY A 19 -5.21 -7.91 -11.96
N THR A 20 -4.29 -7.82 -10.99
CA THR A 20 -4.57 -7.27 -9.66
C THR A 20 -3.85 -5.94 -9.48
N VAL A 21 -4.60 -4.92 -9.04
CA VAL A 21 -4.04 -3.64 -8.62
C VAL A 21 -3.86 -3.65 -7.11
N TYR A 22 -2.74 -3.15 -6.61
CA TYR A 22 -2.46 -3.02 -5.19
C TYR A 22 -2.33 -1.54 -4.84
N ILE A 23 -2.95 -1.15 -3.72
CA ILE A 23 -2.92 0.21 -3.19
C ILE A 23 -2.42 0.17 -1.77
N PHE A 24 -1.43 1.01 -1.47
CA PHE A 24 -0.85 1.11 -0.14
C PHE A 24 -0.81 2.56 0.34
N GLY A 25 -1.21 2.73 1.61
CA GLY A 25 -1.14 4.00 2.31
C GLY A 25 -2.00 5.10 1.69
N GLY A 26 -1.52 6.34 1.78
CA GLY A 26 -2.20 7.56 1.39
C GLY A 26 -2.75 8.32 2.59
N VAL A 27 -3.52 9.36 2.30
CA VAL A 27 -4.17 10.22 3.30
C VAL A 27 -5.66 10.32 2.98
N THR A 28 -6.51 10.31 4.00
CA THR A 28 -7.94 10.60 3.85
C THR A 28 -8.19 12.10 3.71
N GLU A 29 -9.40 12.47 3.29
CA GLU A 29 -9.87 13.87 3.25
C GLU A 29 -9.77 14.60 4.60
N ASN A 30 -9.78 13.87 5.72
CA ASN A 30 -9.63 14.42 7.07
C ASN A 30 -8.17 14.41 7.56
N TYR A 31 -7.20 14.35 6.64
CA TYR A 31 -5.76 14.31 6.92
C TYR A 31 -5.31 13.12 7.78
N SER A 32 -6.08 12.03 7.80
CA SER A 32 -5.67 10.81 8.50
C SER A 32 -4.73 10.00 7.61
N GLU A 33 -3.51 9.75 8.10
CA GLU A 33 -2.52 8.94 7.39
C GLU A 33 -2.92 7.45 7.43
N LEU A 34 -2.81 6.77 6.30
CA LEU A 34 -3.17 5.37 6.14
C LEU A 34 -1.93 4.49 6.03
N GLN A 35 -2.04 3.29 6.59
CA GLN A 35 -1.08 2.20 6.47
C GLN A 35 -1.84 0.90 6.19
N ASP A 36 -2.81 0.92 5.28
CA ASP A 36 -3.49 -0.30 4.85
C ASP A 36 -3.05 -0.68 3.44
N LEU A 37 -3.07 -1.98 3.17
CA LEU A 37 -2.84 -2.56 1.86
C LEU A 37 -4.14 -3.14 1.35
N TRP A 38 -4.48 -2.78 0.12
CA TRP A 38 -5.67 -3.27 -0.57
C TRP A 38 -5.27 -3.89 -1.90
N SER A 39 -5.99 -4.94 -2.29
CA SER A 39 -5.97 -5.46 -3.65
C SER A 39 -7.33 -5.27 -4.32
N TYR A 40 -7.27 -4.99 -5.62
CA TYR A 40 -8.40 -4.91 -6.52
C TYR A 40 -8.19 -5.90 -7.67
N GLU A 41 -9.02 -6.92 -7.68
CA GLU A 41 -9.05 -7.89 -8.76
C GLU A 41 -9.93 -7.37 -9.90
N VAL A 42 -9.31 -6.96 -11.00
CA VAL A 42 -9.99 -6.24 -12.09
C VAL A 42 -11.07 -7.12 -12.74
N ALA A 43 -10.76 -8.40 -12.99
CA ALA A 43 -11.68 -9.32 -13.66
C ALA A 43 -12.99 -9.53 -12.90
N ASN A 44 -12.93 -9.50 -11.56
CA ASN A 44 -14.06 -9.79 -10.68
C ASN A 44 -14.62 -8.54 -9.97
N ASN A 45 -14.10 -7.35 -10.30
CA ASN A 45 -14.46 -6.08 -9.67
C ASN A 45 -14.50 -6.18 -8.14
N ARG A 46 -13.45 -6.74 -7.55
CA ARG A 46 -13.46 -7.13 -6.14
C ARG A 46 -12.30 -6.53 -5.37
N TRP A 47 -12.64 -5.81 -4.31
CA TRP A 47 -11.70 -5.30 -3.32
C TRP A 47 -11.48 -6.28 -2.18
N ARG A 48 -10.22 -6.38 -1.73
CA ARG A 48 -9.84 -7.11 -0.52
C ARG A 48 -8.81 -6.30 0.26
N LYS A 49 -9.02 -6.16 1.56
CA LYS A 49 -7.99 -5.67 2.48
C LYS A 49 -7.02 -6.81 2.76
N LEU A 50 -5.73 -6.53 2.70
CA LEU A 50 -4.67 -7.51 2.92
C LEU A 50 -3.98 -7.24 4.26
N ASN A 51 -3.76 -8.29 5.05
CA ASN A 51 -3.03 -8.21 6.32
C ASN A 51 -1.56 -8.54 6.13
N TYR A 52 -0.74 -7.51 5.98
CA TYR A 52 0.70 -7.62 5.70
C TYR A 52 1.57 -7.50 6.96
N ALA A 53 0.98 -7.49 8.17
CA ALA A 53 1.68 -7.14 9.42
C ALA A 53 2.94 -7.99 9.69
N ASN A 54 3.00 -9.22 9.17
CA ASN A 54 4.15 -10.11 9.33
C ASN A 54 5.17 -10.02 8.18
N ASP A 55 4.85 -9.29 7.10
CA ASP A 55 5.61 -9.28 5.84
C ASP A 55 6.41 -7.99 5.59
N LEU A 56 6.26 -6.96 6.44
CA LEU A 56 7.08 -5.76 6.33
C LEU A 56 8.39 -5.91 7.13
N PRO A 57 9.54 -5.52 6.54
CA PRO A 57 10.76 -5.29 7.32
C PRO A 57 10.53 -4.07 8.22
N SER A 58 10.05 -4.29 9.44
CA SER A 58 10.06 -3.40 10.60
C SER A 58 10.18 -1.90 10.29
N VAL A 59 9.28 -1.34 9.46
CA VAL A 59 9.22 0.10 9.34
C VAL A 59 8.32 0.60 10.44
N SER A 60 8.99 1.07 11.48
CA SER A 60 8.44 1.71 12.65
C SER A 60 7.84 3.08 12.31
N THR A 61 7.09 3.21 11.22
CA THR A 61 6.26 4.39 11.05
C THR A 61 5.13 4.20 12.04
N LYS A 62 5.14 4.99 13.12
CA LYS A 62 4.06 5.00 14.13
C LYS A 62 2.71 5.46 13.53
N GLY A 63 2.62 5.62 12.21
CA GLY A 63 1.57 6.27 11.43
C GLY A 63 1.63 5.85 9.98
N GLY A 64 0.71 6.42 9.20
CA GLY A 64 0.55 6.09 7.80
C GLY A 64 1.67 6.63 6.92
N LEU A 65 1.55 6.32 5.63
CA LEU A 65 2.56 6.65 4.62
C LEU A 65 1.88 7.22 3.39
N PHE A 66 2.34 8.37 2.92
CA PHE A 66 1.82 9.04 1.73
C PHE A 66 2.94 9.69 0.92
N ASP A 67 2.66 10.10 -0.31
CA ASP A 67 3.62 10.65 -1.27
C ASP A 67 4.78 9.71 -1.62
N GLN A 68 4.57 8.42 -1.43
CA GLN A 68 5.55 7.39 -1.76
C GLN A 68 5.54 7.03 -3.25
N GLY A 69 6.72 6.77 -3.82
CA GLY A 69 6.83 6.07 -5.10
C GLY A 69 6.54 4.57 -4.90
N GLY A 70 5.91 3.92 -5.87
CA GLY A 70 5.63 2.48 -5.85
C GLY A 70 6.06 1.80 -7.15
N ILE A 71 6.75 0.66 -7.04
CA ILE A 71 7.11 -0.19 -8.19
C ILE A 71 6.91 -1.67 -7.86
N GLN A 72 6.36 -2.43 -8.79
CA GLN A 72 6.30 -3.88 -8.65
C GLN A 72 7.61 -4.51 -9.11
N VAL A 73 8.16 -5.40 -8.28
CA VAL A 73 9.29 -6.26 -8.64
C VAL A 73 8.93 -7.70 -8.27
N GLY A 74 8.65 -8.51 -9.28
CA GLY A 74 8.15 -9.87 -9.08
C GLY A 74 6.84 -9.87 -8.30
N GLN A 75 6.83 -10.58 -7.16
CA GLN A 75 5.66 -10.72 -6.28
C GLN A 75 5.65 -9.67 -5.16
N LYS A 76 6.41 -8.58 -5.31
CA LYS A 76 6.56 -7.56 -4.27
C LYS A 76 6.21 -6.18 -4.82
N MET A 77 5.62 -5.36 -3.96
CA MET A 77 5.56 -3.91 -4.15
C MET A 77 6.70 -3.29 -3.36
N LEU A 78 7.60 -2.62 -4.06
CA LEU A 78 8.60 -1.77 -3.45
C LEU A 78 8.06 -0.35 -3.36
N THR A 79 8.21 0.29 -2.21
CA THR A 79 7.96 1.72 -2.07
C THR A 79 9.21 2.44 -1.58
N PHE A 80 9.39 3.69 -1.98
CA PHE A 80 10.49 4.53 -1.53
C PHE A 80 10.04 5.98 -1.35
N GLY A 81 10.66 6.67 -0.40
CA GLY A 81 10.35 8.06 -0.11
C GLY A 81 9.05 8.21 0.69
N GLY A 82 8.33 9.29 0.41
CA GLY A 82 7.09 9.62 1.09
C GLY A 82 7.30 10.32 2.44
N GLN A 83 6.18 10.54 3.12
CA GLN A 83 6.10 11.25 4.39
C GLN A 83 5.30 10.44 5.42
N SER A 84 5.65 10.61 6.68
CA SER A 84 4.89 10.12 7.85
C SER A 84 5.09 11.10 9.00
N TYR A 85 4.02 11.56 9.64
CA TYR A 85 4.05 12.59 10.69
C TYR A 85 4.92 13.82 10.36
N GLY A 86 4.83 14.30 9.13
CA GLY A 86 5.59 15.47 8.66
C GLY A 86 7.11 15.22 8.52
N GLN A 87 7.56 13.97 8.56
CA GLN A 87 8.95 13.59 8.31
C GLN A 87 9.06 12.92 6.94
N THR A 88 9.99 13.39 6.10
CA THR A 88 10.35 12.70 4.86
C THR A 88 11.15 11.45 5.17
N LEU A 89 10.79 10.35 4.52
CA LEU A 89 11.47 9.07 4.71
C LEU A 89 12.50 8.82 3.62
N GLN A 90 13.62 8.22 4.01
CA GLN A 90 14.66 7.73 3.09
C GLN A 90 14.63 6.20 2.98
N THR A 91 13.59 5.56 3.50
CA THR A 91 13.49 4.11 3.61
C THR A 91 12.80 3.50 2.40
N THR A 92 13.24 2.31 2.02
CA THR A 92 12.56 1.45 1.06
C THR A 92 11.71 0.43 1.81
N LEU A 93 10.42 0.31 1.48
CA LEU A 93 9.60 -0.82 1.92
C LEU A 93 9.50 -1.85 0.81
N ALA A 94 9.43 -3.11 1.19
CA ALA A 94 9.09 -4.20 0.30
C ALA A 94 7.92 -4.97 0.89
N MET A 95 6.73 -4.83 0.31
CA MET A 95 5.55 -5.60 0.67
C MET A 95 5.45 -6.82 -0.23
N GLN A 96 5.31 -8.01 0.35
CA GLN A 96 4.91 -9.19 -0.39
C GLN A 96 3.48 -9.00 -0.93
N LEU A 97 3.14 -9.51 -2.11
CA LEU A 97 1.81 -9.34 -2.73
C LEU A 97 1.00 -10.63 -2.78
N TYR A 98 1.67 -11.77 -2.68
CA TYR A 98 1.06 -13.09 -2.70
C TYR A 98 1.16 -13.76 -1.34
N ASN A 99 0.23 -14.69 -1.07
CA ASN A 99 0.09 -15.42 0.20
C ASN A 99 -0.25 -14.54 1.42
N ILE A 100 -0.61 -13.28 1.20
CA ILE A 100 -1.12 -12.38 2.23
C ILE A 100 -2.62 -12.63 2.42
N ARG A 101 -3.05 -12.77 3.68
CA ARG A 101 -4.45 -13.10 4.03
C ARG A 101 -5.28 -11.88 4.37
#